data_AF-A0A954FUU2-F1
#
_entry.id   AF-A0A954FUU2-F1
#
_cell.length_a   1.000
_cell.length_b   1.000
_cell.length_c   1.000
_cell.angle_alpha   90.00
_cell.angle_beta   90.00
_cell.angle_gamma   90.00
#
_symmetry.space_group_name_H-M   'P 1'
#
loop_
_entity.id
_entity.type
_entity.pdbx_description
1 polymer ?
#
loop_
_entity_poly.entity_id
_entity_poly.type
_entity_poly.pdbx_seq_one_letter_code
_entity_poly.pdbx_strand_id
1 'polypeptide(L)'
;MKSSLKKTPFVIGAVGCYLLLMILMIYMKHSRSDQVSQLETTVSQIRLGWTSKEVNQLLGSPPDTTSPIKGVILNSMTMTVTENLQKTIDGIPQEYVRSNWKRDDETASVVFDQEGKVVYRRAWSESRGRYHPYSPYQVFKRVGLF
;
A
#
# COMPACT_ATOMS: atom_id res chain seq x y z
N MET A 1 0.11 -62.39 -1.98
CA MET A 1 -0.13 -60.93 -1.96
C MET A 1 -0.31 -60.46 -0.51
N LYS A 2 0.69 -59.84 0.13
CA LYS A 2 0.51 -59.09 1.40
C LYS A 2 1.84 -58.43 1.81
N SER A 3 2.08 -57.20 1.36
CA SER A 3 3.03 -56.27 2.00
C SER A 3 2.96 -54.89 1.35
N SER A 4 1.90 -54.11 1.65
CA SER A 4 1.89 -52.68 1.31
C SER A 4 0.89 -51.88 2.14
N LEU A 5 0.67 -52.24 3.41
CA LEU A 5 -0.26 -51.52 4.30
C LEU A 5 0.43 -50.79 5.46
N LYS A 6 1.71 -51.07 5.73
CA LYS A 6 2.44 -50.48 6.87
C LYS A 6 3.07 -49.11 6.56
N LYS A 7 3.25 -48.76 5.28
CA LYS A 7 3.86 -47.48 4.85
C LYS A 7 2.83 -46.37 4.61
N THR A 8 1.58 -46.74 4.36
CA THR A 8 0.46 -45.83 4.08
C THR A 8 0.15 -44.84 5.21
N PRO A 9 0.11 -45.23 6.51
CA PRO A 9 -0.18 -44.26 7.58
C PRO A 9 0.94 -43.24 7.78
N PHE A 10 2.20 -43.63 7.51
CA PHE A 10 3.35 -42.73 7.59
C PHE A 10 3.32 -41.69 6.47
N VAL A 11 2.96 -42.10 5.25
CA VAL A 11 2.82 -41.18 4.11
C VAL A 11 1.65 -40.23 4.32
N ILE A 12 0.50 -40.71 4.80
CA ILE A 12 -0.67 -39.85 5.09
C ILE A 12 -0.35 -38.85 6.20
N GLY A 13 0.33 -39.27 7.26
CA GLY A 13 0.79 -38.37 8.33
C GLY A 13 1.77 -37.31 7.84
N ALA A 14 2.73 -37.69 6.98
CA ALA A 14 3.69 -36.76 6.39
C ALA A 14 3.01 -35.72 5.47
N VAL A 15 2.05 -36.15 4.63
CA VAL A 15 1.28 -35.24 3.76
C VAL A 15 0.41 -34.30 4.59
N GLY A 16 -0.26 -34.81 5.64
CA GLY A 16 -1.05 -33.98 6.55
C GLY A 16 -0.20 -32.92 7.28
N CYS A 17 0.98 -33.31 7.77
CA CYS A 17 1.92 -32.41 8.42
C CYS A 17 2.43 -31.32 7.46
N TYR A 18 2.77 -31.70 6.23
CA TYR A 18 3.18 -30.76 5.19
C TYR A 18 2.08 -29.74 4.86
N LEU A 19 0.82 -30.20 4.72
CA LEU A 19 -0.31 -29.31 4.45
C LEU A 19 -0.58 -28.35 5.63
N LEU A 20 -0.45 -28.82 6.87
CA LEU A 20 -0.58 -27.96 8.06
C LEU A 20 0.50 -26.88 8.11
N LEU A 21 1.76 -27.22 7.82
CA LEU A 21 2.85 -26.25 7.76
C LEU A 21 2.64 -25.22 6.65
N MET A 22 2.13 -25.65 5.48
CA MET A 22 1.76 -24.75 4.39
C MET A 22 0.64 -23.79 4.79
N ILE A 23 -0.42 -24.27 5.45
CA ILE A 23 -1.52 -23.43 5.95
C ILE A 23 -0.99 -22.42 6.98
N LEU A 24 -0.13 -22.86 7.91
CA LEU A 24 0.48 -22.00 8.91
C LEU A 24 1.36 -20.91 8.26
N MET A 25 2.16 -21.26 7.25
CA MET A 25 2.95 -20.29 6.49
C MET A 25 2.07 -19.27 5.75
N ILE A 26 0.98 -19.71 5.13
CA ILE A 26 0.03 -18.82 4.45
C ILE A 26 -0.61 -17.87 5.46
N TYR A 27 -1.05 -18.38 6.61
CA TYR A 27 -1.67 -17.59 7.68
C TYR A 27 -0.71 -16.55 8.25
N MET A 28 0.49 -16.97 8.67
CA MET A 28 1.54 -16.09 9.21
C MET A 28 1.95 -14.98 8.22
N LYS A 29 1.95 -15.30 6.92
CA LYS A 29 2.27 -14.34 5.86
C LYS A 29 1.15 -13.33 5.61
N HIS A 30 -0.11 -13.77 5.71
CA HIS A 30 -1.26 -12.89 5.54
C HIS A 30 -1.37 -11.91 6.71
N SER A 31 -1.17 -12.37 7.95
CA SER A 31 -1.18 -11.51 9.14
C SER A 31 -0.10 -10.42 9.12
N ARG A 32 1.04 -10.64 8.45
CA ARG A 32 2.06 -9.61 8.26
C ARG A 32 1.66 -8.51 7.26
N SER A 33 0.72 -8.79 6.36
CA SER A 33 0.34 -7.85 5.30
C SER A 33 -0.79 -6.90 5.71
N ASP A 34 -1.57 -7.27 6.72
CA ASP A 34 -2.79 -6.53 7.15
C ASP A 34 -2.58 -5.62 8.36
N GLN A 35 -1.39 -5.58 8.95
CA GLN A 35 -1.12 -4.66 10.04
C GLN A 35 -1.00 -3.24 9.45
N VAL A 36 -2.11 -2.49 9.48
CA VAL A 36 -2.12 -1.05 9.22
C VAL A 36 -1.21 -0.42 10.24
N SER A 37 -0.24 0.34 9.76
CA SER A 37 0.76 0.85 10.67
C SER A 37 0.28 2.04 11.48
N GLN A 38 1.02 2.38 12.53
CA GLN A 38 0.75 3.58 13.29
C GLN A 38 0.90 4.83 12.42
N LEU A 39 1.95 4.93 11.59
CA LEU A 39 2.13 6.07 10.70
C LEU A 39 0.99 6.16 9.68
N GLU A 40 0.55 5.03 9.13
CA GLU A 40 -0.55 4.98 8.17
C GLU A 40 -1.87 5.40 8.80
N THR A 41 -2.13 4.94 10.03
CA THR A 41 -3.31 5.33 10.80
C THR A 41 -3.29 6.83 11.11
N THR A 42 -2.17 7.37 11.59
CA THR A 42 -2.05 8.80 11.88
C THR A 42 -2.20 9.64 10.62
N VAL A 43 -1.55 9.26 9.52
CA VAL A 43 -1.67 9.97 8.23
C VAL A 43 -3.10 9.94 7.73
N SER A 44 -3.85 8.86 7.95
CA SER A 44 -5.27 8.75 7.60
C SER A 44 -6.22 9.68 8.39
N GLN A 45 -5.71 10.37 9.42
CA GLN A 45 -6.47 11.39 10.17
C GLN A 45 -6.26 12.84 9.67
N ILE A 46 -5.13 13.14 9.00
CA ILE A 46 -4.83 14.45 8.38
C ILE A 46 -5.92 14.92 7.39
N ARG A 47 -6.73 15.92 7.71
CA ARG A 47 -7.76 16.37 6.75
C ARG A 47 -7.18 17.22 5.63
N LEU A 48 -7.83 17.19 4.47
CA LEU A 48 -7.58 18.17 3.42
C LEU A 48 -7.85 19.57 3.99
N GLY A 49 -7.06 20.56 3.58
CA GLY A 49 -7.13 21.93 4.10
C GLY A 49 -6.36 22.15 5.42
N TRP A 50 -5.78 21.13 6.03
CA TRP A 50 -4.90 21.32 7.19
C TRP A 50 -3.61 22.05 6.79
N THR A 51 -3.03 22.76 7.73
CA THR A 51 -1.75 23.46 7.60
C THR A 51 -0.58 22.53 7.93
N SER A 52 0.62 22.89 7.48
CA SER A 52 1.85 22.18 7.87
C SER A 52 2.01 22.10 9.40
N LYS A 53 1.61 23.15 10.14
CA LYS A 53 1.67 23.15 11.61
C LYS A 53 0.77 22.08 12.24
N GLU A 54 -0.48 21.96 11.77
CA GLU A 54 -1.42 20.94 12.25
C GLU A 54 -0.93 19.53 11.93
N VAL A 55 -0.36 19.32 10.73
CA VAL A 55 0.25 18.05 10.35
C VAL A 55 1.43 17.69 11.24
N ASN A 56 2.35 18.63 11.48
CA ASN A 56 3.51 18.42 12.34
C ASN A 56 3.10 18.13 13.79
N GLN A 57 2.04 18.79 14.28
CA GLN A 57 1.51 18.54 15.61
C GLN A 57 0.90 17.13 15.74
N LEU A 58 0.19 16.67 14.71
CA LEU A 58 -0.39 15.32 14.70
C LEU A 58 0.69 14.23 14.59
N LEU A 59 1.68 14.43 13.71
CA LEU A 59 2.77 13.47 13.51
C LEU A 59 3.78 13.51 14.65
N GLY A 60 3.89 14.63 15.38
CA GLY A 60 4.82 14.80 16.50
C GLY A 60 6.28 15.01 16.09
N SER A 61 6.55 15.17 14.79
CA SER A 61 7.88 15.45 14.26
C SER A 61 7.80 16.27 12.97
N PRO A 62 8.81 17.11 12.67
CA PRO A 62 8.95 17.72 11.35
C PRO A 62 9.18 16.65 10.27
N PRO A 63 8.96 16.98 8.98
CA PRO A 63 9.28 16.07 7.88
C PRO A 63 10.79 15.87 7.74
N ASP A 64 11.19 14.69 7.29
CA ASP A 64 12.59 14.35 7.00
C ASP A 64 13.06 15.00 5.71
N THR A 65 12.15 15.11 4.73
CA THR A 65 12.44 15.76 3.45
C THR A 65 11.27 16.62 3.01
N THR A 66 11.61 17.75 2.42
CA THR A 66 10.65 18.65 1.77
C THR A 66 11.16 18.98 0.38
N SER A 67 10.31 18.88 -0.62
CA SER A 67 10.69 19.14 -2.01
C SER A 67 9.55 19.83 -2.77
N PRO A 68 9.84 20.87 -3.56
CA PRO A 68 8.87 21.41 -4.50
C PRO A 68 8.56 20.37 -5.57
N ILE A 69 7.29 20.27 -5.94
CA ILE A 69 6.83 19.41 -7.04
C ILE A 69 5.83 20.17 -7.90
N LYS A 70 5.78 19.84 -9.19
CA LYS A 70 4.77 20.35 -10.12
C LYS A 70 3.89 19.21 -10.59
N GLY A 71 2.57 19.39 -10.60
CA GLY A 71 1.68 18.35 -11.09
C GLY A 71 0.21 18.72 -11.03
N VAL A 72 -0.66 17.72 -11.23
CA VAL A 72 -2.11 17.87 -11.13
C VAL A 72 -2.58 16.90 -10.05
N ILE A 73 -3.29 17.41 -9.05
CA ILE A 73 -3.96 16.56 -8.06
C ILE A 73 -5.36 16.24 -8.57
N LEU A 74 -5.58 14.96 -8.91
CA LEU A 74 -6.90 14.49 -9.34
C LEU A 74 -7.77 14.23 -8.11
N ASN A 75 -8.91 14.92 -8.01
CA ASN A 75 -9.90 14.64 -6.98
C ASN A 75 -10.81 13.49 -7.45
N SER A 76 -10.76 12.35 -6.77
CA SER A 76 -11.57 11.18 -7.12
C SER A 76 -13.05 11.30 -6.74
N MET A 77 -13.48 12.38 -6.09
CA MET A 77 -14.89 12.61 -5.74
C MET A 77 -15.73 13.12 -6.91
N THR A 78 -15.12 13.59 -7.98
CA THR A 78 -15.84 13.91 -9.22
C THR A 78 -15.98 12.65 -10.06
N MET A 79 -17.19 12.07 -10.10
CA MET A 79 -17.53 11.02 -11.06
C MET A 79 -17.37 11.63 -12.46
N THR A 80 -16.24 11.34 -13.09
CA THR A 80 -15.90 11.93 -14.38
C THR A 80 -16.62 11.09 -15.43
N VAL A 81 -17.65 11.67 -16.06
CA VAL A 81 -18.31 11.04 -17.21
C VAL A 81 -17.23 10.77 -18.25
N THR A 82 -17.20 9.55 -18.81
CA THR A 82 -16.12 8.99 -19.64
C THR A 82 -15.67 9.91 -20.78
N GLU A 83 -16.58 10.76 -21.26
CA GLU A 83 -16.37 11.76 -22.32
C GLU A 83 -15.44 12.92 -21.91
N ASN A 84 -15.22 13.14 -20.61
CA ASN A 84 -14.41 14.24 -20.07
C ASN A 84 -13.13 13.78 -19.35
N LEU A 85 -12.84 12.47 -19.33
CA LEU A 85 -11.68 11.92 -18.63
C LEU A 85 -10.36 12.57 -19.11
N GLN A 86 -10.24 12.80 -20.42
CA GLN A 86 -9.08 13.45 -21.03
C GLN A 86 -8.91 14.89 -20.49
N LYS A 87 -9.98 15.69 -20.47
CA LYS A 87 -9.97 17.09 -19.98
C LYS A 87 -9.68 17.21 -18.48
N THR A 88 -10.09 16.23 -17.67
CA THR A 88 -9.79 16.21 -16.23
C THR A 88 -8.34 15.80 -15.97
N ILE A 89 -7.76 14.95 -16.82
CA ILE A 89 -6.32 14.62 -16.81
C ILE A 89 -5.49 15.81 -17.32
N ASP A 90 -6.02 16.60 -18.25
CA ASP A 90 -5.43 17.84 -18.78
C ASP A 90 -5.51 19.04 -17.80
N GLY A 91 -5.73 18.78 -16.50
CA GLY A 91 -5.73 19.83 -15.49
C GLY A 91 -4.44 20.67 -15.55
N ILE A 92 -4.55 21.96 -15.22
CA ILE A 92 -3.38 22.86 -15.28
C ILE A 92 -2.39 22.43 -14.17
N PRO A 93 -1.12 22.11 -14.51
CA PRO A 93 -0.13 21.76 -13.51
C PRO A 93 0.13 22.94 -12.57
N GLN A 94 0.04 22.68 -11.26
CA GLN A 94 0.30 23.65 -10.21
C GLN A 94 1.56 23.27 -9.44
N GLU A 95 2.17 24.25 -8.79
CA GLU A 95 3.31 24.04 -7.89
C GLU A 95 2.78 23.66 -6.50
N TYR A 96 3.41 22.65 -5.90
CA TYR A 96 3.11 22.14 -4.57
C TYR A 96 4.40 21.91 -3.80
N VAL A 97 4.25 21.71 -2.50
CA VAL A 97 5.33 21.26 -1.62
C VAL A 97 5.01 19.87 -1.11
N ARG A 98 5.84 18.88 -1.44
CA ARG A 98 5.76 17.54 -0.84
C ARG A 98 6.65 17.49 0.39
N SER A 99 6.09 17.05 1.50
CA SER A 99 6.84 16.71 2.71
C SER A 99 6.72 15.21 2.96
N ASN A 100 7.84 14.56 3.30
CA ASN A 100 7.87 13.13 3.61
C ASN A 100 8.35 12.88 5.03
N TRP A 101 7.79 11.84 5.63
CA TRP A 101 8.21 11.27 6.91
C TRP A 101 8.54 9.80 6.69
N LYS A 102 9.66 9.34 7.24
CA LYS A 102 10.10 7.97 7.23
C LYS A 102 10.23 7.48 8.66
N ARG A 103 9.58 6.36 8.97
CA ARG A 103 9.69 5.66 10.25
C ARG A 103 9.93 4.20 9.94
N ASP A 104 11.13 3.72 10.23
CA ASP A 104 11.53 2.34 9.94
C ASP A 104 11.28 1.97 8.46
N ASP A 105 10.40 1.00 8.18
CA ASP A 105 10.03 0.55 6.83
C ASP A 105 8.82 1.30 6.24
N GLU A 106 8.35 2.36 6.89
CA GLU A 106 7.18 3.12 6.49
C GLU A 106 7.52 4.51 6.01
N THR A 107 6.85 4.92 4.94
CA THR A 107 6.96 6.27 4.38
C THR A 107 5.58 6.89 4.31
N ALA A 108 5.50 8.15 4.73
CA ALA A 108 4.36 9.01 4.52
C ALA A 108 4.75 10.20 3.65
N SER A 109 3.84 10.61 2.78
CA SER A 109 3.93 11.84 2.01
C SER A 109 2.68 12.68 2.23
N VAL A 110 2.86 13.96 2.50
CA VAL A 110 1.80 14.97 2.54
C VAL A 110 2.17 16.07 1.56
N VAL A 111 1.21 16.47 0.73
CA VAL A 111 1.40 17.51 -0.29
C VAL A 111 0.57 18.73 0.09
N PHE A 112 1.22 19.88 0.06
CA PHE A 112 0.65 21.18 0.38
C PHE A 112 0.56 22.03 -0.89
N ASP A 113 -0.53 22.77 -1.05
CA ASP A 113 -0.68 23.80 -2.07
C ASP A 113 0.11 25.07 -1.75
N GLN A 114 -0.03 26.09 -2.60
CA GLN A 114 0.62 27.38 -2.47
C GLN A 114 0.16 28.17 -1.23
N GLU A 115 -1.01 27.85 -0.68
CA GLU A 115 -1.52 28.42 0.58
C GLU A 115 -1.01 27.64 1.81
N GLY A 116 -0.21 26.59 1.60
CA GLY A 116 0.31 25.74 2.65
C GLY A 116 -0.73 24.77 3.23
N LYS A 117 -1.76 24.44 2.44
CA LYS A 117 -2.89 23.60 2.83
C LYS A 117 -2.76 22.20 2.23
N VAL A 118 -3.12 21.18 3.00
CA VAL A 118 -3.03 19.78 2.56
C VAL A 118 -4.02 19.51 1.42
N VAL A 119 -3.50 19.05 0.29
CA VAL A 119 -4.29 18.63 -0.88
C VAL A 119 -4.19 17.13 -1.16
N TYR A 120 -3.14 16.48 -0.65
CA TYR A 120 -2.96 15.05 -0.79
C TYR A 120 -2.15 14.48 0.37
N ARG A 121 -2.44 13.22 0.71
CA ARG A 121 -1.73 12.47 1.74
C ARG A 121 -1.72 10.99 1.40
N ARG A 122 -0.62 10.32 1.73
CA ARG A 122 -0.49 8.87 1.63
C ARG A 122 0.52 8.38 2.63
N ALA A 123 0.30 7.19 3.17
CA ALA A 123 1.34 6.41 3.82
C ALA A 123 1.39 5.03 3.18
N TRP A 124 2.56 4.42 3.17
CA TRP A 124 2.78 3.08 2.70
C TRP A 124 3.99 2.48 3.42
N SER A 125 4.00 1.16 3.53
CA SER A 125 5.20 0.43 3.96
C SER A 125 5.95 -0.08 2.75
N GLU A 126 7.28 0.07 2.75
CA GLU A 126 8.20 -0.50 1.75
C GLU A 126 8.12 -2.03 1.75
N SER A 127 7.80 -2.66 2.87
CA SER A 127 7.68 -4.12 2.99
C SER A 127 6.40 -4.69 2.33
N ARG A 128 5.38 -3.85 2.09
CA ARG A 128 4.19 -4.24 1.31
C ARG A 128 4.45 -4.37 -0.20
N GLY A 129 5.65 -4.02 -0.66
CA GLY A 129 6.01 -3.90 -2.06
C GLY A 129 6.87 -5.04 -2.64
N ARG A 130 6.41 -6.28 -2.61
CA ARG A 130 6.70 -7.23 -3.70
C ARG A 130 5.44 -8.03 -3.99
N TYR A 131 4.79 -7.77 -5.14
CA TYR A 131 3.80 -8.71 -5.67
C TYR A 131 4.43 -10.09 -5.65
N HIS A 132 3.76 -11.03 -4.97
CA HIS A 132 4.22 -12.40 -4.96
C HIS A 132 4.36 -12.87 -6.41
N PRO A 133 5.45 -13.56 -6.81
CA PRO A 133 5.59 -14.07 -8.18
C PRO A 133 4.49 -15.06 -8.59
N TYR A 134 3.63 -15.45 -7.64
CA TYR A 134 2.42 -16.26 -7.84
C TYR A 134 1.13 -15.53 -7.43
N SER A 135 1.12 -14.20 -7.35
CA SER A 135 -0.16 -13.48 -7.20
C SER A 135 -1.01 -13.77 -8.44
N PRO A 136 -2.35 -13.82 -8.32
CA PRO A 136 -3.22 -14.07 -9.46
C PRO A 136 -2.90 -13.14 -10.64
N TYR A 137 -2.64 -11.86 -10.37
CA TYR A 137 -2.21 -10.89 -11.39
C TYR A 137 -0.89 -11.29 -12.09
N GLN A 138 0.14 -11.69 -11.34
CA GLN A 138 1.42 -12.13 -11.91
C GLN A 138 1.31 -13.45 -12.69
N VAL A 139 0.47 -14.37 -12.23
CA VAL A 139 0.18 -15.63 -12.92
C VAL A 139 -0.57 -15.36 -14.23
N PHE A 140 -1.63 -14.56 -14.18
CA PHE A 140 -2.44 -14.20 -15.35
C PHE A 140 -1.63 -13.42 -16.40
N LYS A 141 -0.76 -12.50 -15.96
CA LYS A 141 0.21 -11.84 -16.84
C LYS A 141 1.18 -12.83 -17.49
N ARG A 142 1.68 -13.83 -16.74
CA ARG A 142 2.60 -14.85 -17.28
C ARG A 142 1.93 -15.77 -18.30
N VAL A 143 0.62 -16.03 -18.16
CA VAL A 143 -0.14 -16.85 -19.11
C VAL A 143 -0.83 -16.03 -20.22
N GLY A 144 -0.53 -14.73 -20.32
CA GLY A 144 -0.99 -13.87 -21.42
C GLY A 144 -2.48 -13.53 -21.40
N LEU A 145 -3.12 -13.57 -20.21
CA LEU A 145 -4.51 -13.15 -20.04
C LEU A 145 -4.67 -11.61 -19.91
N PHE A 146 -3.56 -10.88 -19.75
CA PHE A 146 -3.46 -9.42 -19.71
C PHE A 146 -2.13 -8.94 -20.30
#